data_AF-A0A9E0G0K4-F1
#
_entry.id   AF-A0A9E0G0K4-F1
#
_cell.length_a   1.000
_cell.length_b   1.000
_cell.length_c   1.000
_cell.angle_alpha   90.00
_cell.angle_beta   90.00
_cell.angle_gamma   90.00
#
_symmetry.space_group_name_H-M   'P 1'
#
loop_
_entity.id
_entity.type
_entity.pdbx_description
1 polymer ?
#
loop_
_entity_poly.entity_id
_entity_poly.type
_entity_poly.pdbx_seq_one_letter_code
_entity_poly.pdbx_strand_id
1 'polypeptide(L)'
;MGVGFLRDLRSVFIDDYKDAVRQTSGVPAIFMDPDAFNRKHYESTGNVHPDDIDKMKRMLERQMPGITKNSTDADMRALVEISLSRGPMAQRAELTPPAGSTATPLAVCIVNEPGRLLNHKNEILPLISRQDIERIREIPGWTDHWERIVGIHEGTHCNDPLIDPSGMTADQLTTEVLRRETLADQAAVDWARRNGLGDMAQTWVDMRALGAIDATDPEHATAILIDRTGPVTLDHVNAARNLRSEMVSKVATDRGISEADANTMLNDRPEEFNGHVKRLLGSGAFDGNANPHMKRSVEAFSGAVDRQITDRRIERELEQQPRLNGDQHGALDGSTPKDGAVVEKAELPRGLKEPTSGEINFSEFFNADPVPGSPPPVMKAEKDDKAFVPNPATRESGMQMASYDGYDAIVMPSAYADMDVSTVNGGAPVVALNDGDKASMTIGGVSASAFFASHADNDLAQQRVALERESGVGLERDFQRSSPSASSYGMA
;
A
#
# COMPACT_ATOMS: atom_id res chain seq x y z
N MET A 1 -23.01 23.03 -11.81
CA MET A 1 -21.60 22.66 -11.57
C MET A 1 -21.33 22.72 -10.08
N GLY A 2 -21.80 21.71 -9.35
CA GLY A 2 -21.83 21.75 -7.88
C GLY A 2 -20.74 20.87 -7.29
N VAL A 3 -19.87 21.45 -6.48
CA VAL A 3 -19.02 20.86 -5.40
C VAL A 3 -18.16 19.61 -5.71
N GLY A 4 -18.65 18.60 -6.44
CA GLY A 4 -17.93 17.39 -6.84
C GLY A 4 -16.70 17.67 -7.71
N PHE A 5 -16.85 18.47 -8.78
CA PHE A 5 -15.73 18.77 -9.70
C PHE A 5 -14.53 19.45 -9.01
N LEU A 6 -14.77 20.32 -8.02
CA LEU A 6 -13.70 20.97 -7.26
C LEU A 6 -13.07 20.05 -6.20
N ARG A 7 -13.80 19.03 -5.74
CA ARG A 7 -13.27 17.97 -4.88
C ARG A 7 -12.35 17.05 -5.69
N ASP A 8 -12.72 16.73 -6.93
CA ASP A 8 -11.94 15.90 -7.85
C ASP A 8 -10.67 16.62 -8.35
N LEU A 9 -10.68 17.94 -8.49
CA LEU A 9 -9.46 18.70 -8.80
C LEU A 9 -8.48 18.76 -7.63
N ARG A 10 -8.98 18.73 -6.38
CA ARG A 10 -8.11 18.73 -5.20
C ARG A 10 -7.40 17.39 -5.01
N SER A 11 -8.05 16.25 -5.28
CA SER A 11 -7.41 14.94 -5.13
C SER A 11 -6.20 14.77 -6.05
N VAL A 12 -6.18 15.40 -7.23
CA VAL A 12 -5.00 15.40 -8.13
C VAL A 12 -3.76 16.05 -7.49
N PHE A 13 -3.94 16.98 -6.54
CA PHE A 13 -2.83 17.70 -5.89
C PHE A 13 -2.63 17.30 -4.43
N ILE A 14 -3.47 16.43 -3.88
CA ILE A 14 -3.39 15.97 -2.50
C ILE A 14 -2.73 14.60 -2.52
N ASP A 15 -1.64 14.50 -1.79
CA ASP A 15 -1.09 13.21 -1.39
C ASP A 15 -2.03 12.60 -0.34
N ASP A 16 -2.86 11.65 -0.78
CA ASP A 16 -3.95 11.07 0.02
C ASP A 16 -3.43 10.30 1.25
N TYR A 17 -2.24 9.69 1.14
CA TYR A 17 -1.54 9.11 2.28
C TYR A 17 -1.20 10.18 3.32
N LYS A 18 -0.53 11.28 2.92
CA LYS A 18 -0.12 12.34 3.87
C LYS A 18 -1.31 13.09 4.46
N ASP A 19 -2.36 13.34 3.67
CA ASP A 19 -3.59 13.95 4.17
C ASP A 19 -4.28 13.07 5.22
N ALA A 20 -4.40 11.77 4.94
CA ALA A 20 -4.98 10.79 5.85
C ALA A 20 -4.23 10.69 7.18
N VAL A 21 -2.89 10.64 7.13
CA VAL A 21 -2.04 10.64 8.34
C VAL A 21 -2.33 11.88 9.18
N ARG A 22 -2.29 13.07 8.57
CA ARG A 22 -2.52 14.35 9.28
C ARG A 22 -3.91 14.44 9.92
N GLN A 23 -4.93 13.89 9.26
CA GLN A 23 -6.30 13.89 9.78
C GLN A 23 -6.46 12.95 10.96
N THR A 24 -5.69 11.86 11.01
CA THR A 24 -5.87 10.78 11.97
C THR A 24 -4.91 10.88 13.16
N SER A 25 -3.73 11.49 13.00
CA SER A 25 -2.63 11.45 13.98
C SER A 25 -2.86 12.16 15.30
N GLY A 26 -3.86 13.05 15.40
CA GLY A 26 -4.16 13.84 16.61
C GLY A 26 -3.07 14.86 17.01
N VAL A 27 -1.87 14.76 16.44
CA VAL A 27 -0.72 15.65 16.61
C VAL A 27 -0.12 16.01 15.24
N PRO A 28 0.68 17.08 15.13
CA PRO A 28 1.29 17.45 13.86
C PRO A 28 2.16 16.33 13.27
N ALA A 29 1.96 16.03 11.98
CA ALA A 29 2.72 14.99 11.27
C ALA A 29 3.91 15.57 10.50
N ILE A 30 5.03 14.85 10.56
CA ILE A 30 6.27 15.16 9.87
C ILE A 30 6.72 13.93 9.12
N PHE A 31 6.90 14.10 7.82
CA PHE A 31 7.21 13.04 6.90
C PHE A 31 8.71 12.99 6.62
N MET A 32 9.30 11.82 6.74
CA MET A 32 10.72 11.56 6.51
C MET A 32 10.86 10.69 5.27
N ASP A 33 11.71 11.10 4.35
CA ASP A 33 12.09 10.26 3.21
C ASP A 33 13.32 9.43 3.63
N PRO A 34 13.16 8.10 3.87
CA PRO A 34 14.27 7.25 4.31
C PRO A 34 15.37 7.12 3.25
N ASP A 35 15.06 7.35 1.96
CA ASP A 35 16.04 7.29 0.86
C ASP A 35 16.97 8.52 0.87
N ALA A 36 16.62 9.57 1.61
CA ALA A 36 17.49 10.71 1.82
C ALA A 36 18.68 10.41 2.76
N PHE A 37 18.60 9.34 3.55
CA PHE A 37 19.60 8.97 4.56
C PHE A 37 20.61 7.92 4.04
N ASN A 38 21.79 7.85 4.66
CA ASN A 38 22.84 6.92 4.25
C ASN A 38 22.61 5.52 4.83
N ARG A 39 21.64 4.79 4.27
CA ARG A 39 21.30 3.42 4.70
C ARG A 39 22.50 2.49 4.70
N LYS A 40 23.30 2.48 3.64
CA LYS A 40 24.50 1.63 3.53
C LYS A 40 25.51 1.89 4.67
N HIS A 41 25.69 3.16 5.07
CA HIS A 41 26.54 3.48 6.22
C HIS A 41 25.96 2.93 7.52
N TYR A 42 24.66 3.10 7.75
CA TYR A 42 24.00 2.56 8.94
C TYR A 42 24.10 1.04 9.01
N GLU A 43 23.82 0.32 7.92
CA GLU A 43 23.93 -1.14 7.85
C GLU A 43 25.36 -1.64 8.10
N SER A 44 26.38 -0.91 7.61
CA SER A 44 27.78 -1.33 7.76
C SER A 44 28.42 -0.96 9.09
N THR A 45 27.90 0.06 9.79
CA THR A 45 28.52 0.59 11.02
C THR A 45 27.65 0.49 12.26
N GLY A 46 26.34 0.25 12.09
CA GLY A 46 25.33 0.37 13.15
C GLY A 46 25.17 1.80 13.68
N ASN A 47 25.64 2.82 12.96
CA ASN A 47 25.62 4.21 13.39
C ASN A 47 25.04 5.14 12.31
N VAL A 48 24.36 6.19 12.74
CA VAL A 48 23.85 7.26 11.86
C VAL A 48 25.00 8.12 11.35
N HIS A 49 25.03 8.38 10.05
CA HIS A 49 26.03 9.27 9.45
C HIS A 49 25.82 10.72 9.96
N PRO A 50 26.88 11.47 10.32
CA PRO A 50 26.72 12.84 10.82
C PRO A 50 25.91 13.75 9.90
N ASP A 51 26.10 13.66 8.58
CA ASP A 51 25.34 14.45 7.60
C ASP A 51 23.82 14.18 7.64
N ASP A 52 23.40 12.99 8.06
CA ASP A 52 21.98 12.64 8.13
C ASP A 52 21.27 13.36 9.29
N ILE A 53 22.01 13.74 10.34
CA ILE A 53 21.51 14.61 11.42
C ILE A 53 21.10 15.97 10.85
N ASP A 54 21.95 16.57 10.03
CA ASP A 54 21.67 17.87 9.42
C ASP A 54 20.58 17.78 8.34
N LYS A 55 20.51 16.67 7.60
CA LYS A 55 19.38 16.42 6.67
C LYS A 55 18.07 16.33 7.44
N MET A 56 18.04 15.61 8.56
CA MET A 56 16.84 15.48 9.39
C MET A 56 16.39 16.83 9.94
N LYS A 57 17.30 17.65 10.47
CA LYS A 57 16.99 19.03 10.89
C LYS A 57 16.35 19.84 9.76
N ARG A 58 16.94 19.80 8.55
CA ARG A 58 16.36 20.51 7.39
C ARG A 58 14.99 19.98 6.99
N MET A 59 14.76 18.68 7.06
CA MET A 59 13.45 18.07 6.77
C MET A 59 12.38 18.53 7.76
N LEU A 60 12.69 18.50 9.07
CA LEU A 60 11.83 18.99 10.12
C LEU A 60 11.52 20.48 9.96
N GLU A 61 12.55 21.31 9.77
CA GLU A 61 12.41 22.77 9.68
C GLU A 61 11.60 23.21 8.45
N ARG A 62 11.69 22.48 7.33
CA ARG A 62 10.87 22.76 6.14
C ARG A 62 9.39 22.49 6.36
N GLN A 63 9.05 21.45 7.12
CA GLN A 63 7.66 21.06 7.35
C GLN A 63 7.04 21.81 8.54
N MET A 64 7.86 22.14 9.54
CA MET A 64 7.47 22.89 10.71
C MET A 64 8.57 23.88 11.12
N PRO A 65 8.56 25.11 10.58
CA PRO A 65 9.55 26.12 10.92
C PRO A 65 9.60 26.39 12.44
N GLY A 66 10.82 26.41 12.98
CA GLY A 66 11.13 26.60 14.39
C GLY A 66 11.15 25.33 15.23
N ILE A 67 10.74 24.17 14.68
CA ILE A 67 10.65 22.93 15.47
C ILE A 67 12.02 22.45 15.96
N THR A 68 13.06 22.69 15.16
CA THR A 68 14.42 22.21 15.46
C THR A 68 15.19 23.12 16.42
N LYS A 69 14.67 24.32 16.72
CA LYS A 69 15.33 25.32 17.58
C LYS A 69 15.74 24.77 18.94
N ASN A 70 14.99 23.77 19.38
CA ASN A 70 15.02 23.20 20.71
C ASN A 70 15.52 21.75 20.75
N SER A 71 15.67 21.11 19.60
CA SER A 71 16.05 19.70 19.50
C SER A 71 17.56 19.51 19.51
N THR A 72 18.02 18.44 20.12
CA THR A 72 19.45 18.07 20.19
C THR A 72 19.85 17.18 19.01
N ASP A 73 21.17 17.06 18.75
CA ASP A 73 21.70 16.09 17.78
C ASP A 73 21.37 14.65 18.17
N ALA A 74 21.19 14.37 19.47
CA ALA A 74 20.76 13.07 19.96
C ALA A 74 19.31 12.78 19.56
N ASP A 75 18.39 13.76 19.66
CA ASP A 75 17.01 13.61 19.21
C ASP A 75 16.96 13.33 17.70
N MET A 76 17.72 14.10 16.91
CA MET A 76 17.79 13.91 15.45
C MET A 76 18.36 12.54 15.09
N ARG A 77 19.42 12.11 15.79
CA ARG A 77 20.01 10.78 15.60
C ARG A 77 18.99 9.68 15.89
N ALA A 78 18.24 9.80 16.98
CA ALA A 78 17.20 8.83 17.32
C ALA A 78 16.11 8.76 16.25
N LEU A 79 15.68 9.89 15.69
CA LEU A 79 14.70 9.91 14.61
C LEU A 79 15.22 9.27 13.32
N VAL A 80 16.47 9.55 12.93
CA VAL A 80 17.09 8.94 11.75
C VAL A 80 17.29 7.43 11.96
N GLU A 81 17.72 7.02 13.16
CA GLU A 81 17.87 5.61 13.49
C GLU A 81 16.54 4.87 13.40
N ILE A 82 15.46 5.44 13.92
CA ILE A 82 14.11 4.88 13.77
C ILE A 82 13.73 4.81 12.29
N SER A 83 14.00 5.88 11.52
CA SER A 83 13.72 5.92 10.08
C SER A 83 14.44 4.83 9.29
N LEU A 84 15.69 4.52 9.64
CA LEU A 84 16.53 3.54 8.95
C LEU A 84 16.33 2.11 9.44
N SER A 85 15.95 1.92 10.70
CA SER A 85 15.78 0.60 11.32
C SER A 85 14.37 0.03 11.17
N ARG A 86 13.39 0.88 10.86
CA ARG A 86 11.98 0.49 10.73
C ARG A 86 11.50 0.82 9.32
N GLY A 87 10.61 -0.01 8.79
CA GLY A 87 10.02 0.15 7.46
C GLY A 87 9.12 1.41 7.34
N PRO A 88 8.19 1.45 6.38
CA PRO A 88 7.11 2.45 6.43
C PRO A 88 6.40 2.29 7.77
N MET A 89 6.36 3.37 8.54
CA MET A 89 5.73 3.40 9.86
C MET A 89 5.45 4.85 10.25
N ALA A 90 4.43 5.02 11.07
CA ALA A 90 4.22 6.24 11.81
C ALA A 90 4.28 5.97 13.32
N GLN A 91 4.92 6.87 14.05
CA GLN A 91 4.95 6.81 15.51
C GLN A 91 4.88 8.20 16.10
N ARG A 92 4.29 8.28 17.29
CA ARG A 92 4.42 9.47 18.12
C ARG A 92 5.87 9.62 18.59
N ALA A 93 6.42 10.82 18.51
CA ALA A 93 7.68 11.18 19.12
C ALA A 93 7.48 12.42 19.99
N GLU A 94 8.26 12.52 21.07
CA GLU A 94 8.28 13.70 21.92
C GLU A 94 9.61 14.42 21.71
N LEU A 95 9.55 15.64 21.17
CA LEU A 95 10.74 16.45 20.99
C LEU A 95 11.07 17.18 22.30
N THR A 96 12.19 16.80 22.89
CA THR A 96 12.67 17.35 24.16
C THR A 96 12.96 18.85 23.99
N PRO A 97 12.44 19.71 24.88
CA PRO A 97 12.84 21.10 24.92
C PRO A 97 14.29 21.22 25.46
N PRO A 98 15.03 22.30 25.16
CA PRO A 98 16.41 22.43 25.59
C PRO A 98 16.51 22.46 27.11
N ALA A 99 17.65 21.98 27.62
CA ALA A 99 17.93 21.94 29.06
C ALA A 99 17.72 23.33 29.69
N GLY A 100 16.87 23.39 30.72
CA GLY A 100 16.50 24.63 31.42
C GLY A 100 15.25 25.33 30.87
N SER A 101 14.63 24.82 29.81
CA SER A 101 13.32 25.28 29.34
C SER A 101 12.18 24.72 30.19
N THR A 102 11.16 25.53 30.45
CA THR A 102 9.88 25.10 31.07
C THR A 102 8.82 24.74 30.04
N ALA A 103 9.15 24.78 28.74
CA ALA A 103 8.23 24.38 27.69
C ALA A 103 7.89 22.89 27.83
N THR A 104 6.64 22.53 27.58
CA THR A 104 6.23 21.12 27.49
C THR A 104 6.84 20.48 26.24
N PRO A 105 7.25 19.19 26.30
CA PRO A 105 7.64 18.44 25.10
C PRO A 105 6.59 18.56 24.01
N LEU A 106 7.04 18.79 22.78
CA LEU A 106 6.14 18.82 21.63
C LEU A 106 5.96 17.39 21.12
N ALA A 107 4.74 16.87 21.23
CA ALA A 107 4.38 15.61 20.58
C ALA A 107 4.18 15.84 19.08
N VAL A 108 4.84 15.02 18.28
CA VAL A 108 4.71 15.00 16.81
C VAL A 108 4.53 13.57 16.33
N CYS A 109 3.90 13.41 15.18
CA CYS A 109 3.78 12.14 14.48
C CYS A 109 4.91 12.08 13.46
N ILE A 110 5.88 11.21 13.68
CA ILE A 110 7.00 10.99 12.78
C ILE A 110 6.63 9.84 11.85
N VAL A 111 6.61 10.13 10.56
CA VAL A 111 6.11 9.23 9.53
C VAL A 111 7.24 8.94 8.56
N ASN A 112 7.66 7.68 8.48
CA ASN A 112 8.50 7.22 7.38
C ASN A 112 7.65 7.17 6.13
N GLU A 113 7.94 8.02 5.17
CA GLU A 113 7.25 8.00 3.89
C GLU A 113 7.44 6.62 3.26
N PRO A 114 6.35 6.02 2.75
CA PRO A 114 6.52 4.96 1.79
C PRO A 114 7.43 5.47 0.69
N GLY A 115 8.57 4.81 0.46
CA GLY A 115 9.40 5.14 -0.69
C GLY A 115 8.61 4.98 -2.00
N ARG A 116 9.29 5.06 -3.15
CA ARG A 116 8.62 4.93 -4.46
C ARG A 116 7.85 3.61 -4.67
N LEU A 117 8.02 2.63 -3.79
CA LEU A 117 7.50 1.27 -3.86
C LEU A 117 6.11 1.09 -3.23
N LEU A 118 5.41 2.15 -2.81
CA LEU A 118 4.02 2.03 -2.34
C LEU A 118 3.13 3.13 -2.94
N ASN A 119 3.41 3.52 -4.19
CA ASN A 119 2.63 4.52 -4.91
C ASN A 119 1.49 3.91 -5.72
N HIS A 120 1.33 2.59 -5.67
CA HIS A 120 0.27 1.88 -6.36
C HIS A 120 -0.30 0.75 -5.50
N LYS A 121 -1.62 0.51 -5.61
CA LYS A 121 -2.30 -0.57 -4.87
C LYS A 121 -1.68 -1.96 -5.09
N ASN A 122 -1.12 -2.18 -6.29
CA ASN A 122 -0.42 -3.41 -6.67
C ASN A 122 0.93 -3.59 -5.98
N GLU A 123 1.45 -2.56 -5.31
CA GLU A 123 2.67 -2.63 -4.51
C GLU A 123 2.35 -2.69 -3.01
N ILE A 124 1.31 -1.95 -2.58
CA ILE A 124 0.83 -1.91 -1.20
C ILE A 124 0.37 -3.29 -0.71
N LEU A 125 -0.49 -3.98 -1.46
CA LEU A 125 -1.07 -5.24 -0.96
C LEU A 125 -0.10 -6.42 -0.89
N PRO A 126 0.82 -6.61 -1.85
CA PRO A 126 1.90 -7.58 -1.69
C PRO A 126 2.73 -7.36 -0.43
N LEU A 127 3.03 -6.11 -0.07
CA LEU A 127 3.77 -5.80 1.15
C LEU A 127 3.01 -6.26 2.40
N ILE A 128 1.71 -5.97 2.48
CA ILE A 128 0.89 -6.30 3.65
C ILE A 128 0.62 -7.81 3.76
N SER A 129 0.40 -8.48 2.64
CA SER A 129 0.02 -9.91 2.61
C SER A 129 1.20 -10.87 2.49
N ARG A 130 2.39 -10.35 2.15
CA ARG A 130 3.58 -11.12 1.77
C ARG A 130 3.30 -12.12 0.64
N GLN A 131 2.38 -11.78 -0.26
CA GLN A 131 2.02 -12.58 -1.44
C GLN A 131 2.55 -11.93 -2.71
N ASP A 132 2.93 -12.75 -3.69
CA ASP A 132 3.24 -12.25 -5.03
C ASP A 132 2.00 -11.62 -5.67
N ILE A 133 2.17 -10.46 -6.30
CA ILE A 133 1.06 -9.77 -6.98
C ILE A 133 0.36 -10.64 -8.03
N GLU A 134 1.09 -11.53 -8.70
CA GLU A 134 0.54 -12.45 -9.71
C GLU A 134 -0.45 -13.47 -9.14
N ARG A 135 -0.40 -13.71 -7.83
CA ARG A 135 -1.28 -14.65 -7.12
C ARG A 135 -2.50 -13.97 -6.53
N ILE A 136 -2.46 -12.64 -6.41
CA ILE A 136 -3.54 -11.82 -5.87
C ILE A 136 -4.55 -11.56 -7.00
N ARG A 137 -5.84 -11.71 -6.69
CA ARG A 137 -6.94 -11.31 -7.58
C ARG A 137 -6.92 -9.81 -7.84
N GLU A 138 -7.74 -9.36 -8.78
CA GLU A 138 -7.88 -7.94 -9.05
C GLU A 138 -8.19 -7.17 -7.75
N ILE A 139 -7.33 -6.20 -7.44
CA ILE A 139 -7.44 -5.39 -6.24
C ILE A 139 -8.53 -4.33 -6.46
N PRO A 140 -9.59 -4.27 -5.63
CA PRO A 140 -10.68 -3.33 -5.83
C PRO A 140 -10.25 -1.87 -5.61
N GLY A 141 -11.06 -0.93 -6.10
CA GLY A 141 -10.88 0.50 -5.85
C GLY A 141 -9.69 1.16 -6.57
N TRP A 142 -9.50 2.43 -6.26
CA TRP A 142 -8.47 3.29 -6.83
C TRP A 142 -7.24 3.38 -5.91
N THR A 143 -6.09 3.73 -6.46
CA THR A 143 -4.82 3.81 -5.70
C THR A 143 -4.88 4.85 -4.58
N ASP A 144 -5.45 6.01 -4.83
CA ASP A 144 -5.64 7.09 -3.85
C ASP A 144 -6.44 6.63 -2.62
N HIS A 145 -7.46 5.80 -2.81
CA HIS A 145 -8.20 5.19 -1.71
C HIS A 145 -7.33 4.22 -0.89
N TRP A 146 -6.44 3.46 -1.52
CA TRP A 146 -5.50 2.58 -0.81
C TRP A 146 -4.44 3.36 -0.05
N GLU A 147 -3.85 4.38 -0.67
CA GLU A 147 -2.94 5.32 -0.01
C GLU A 147 -3.59 5.95 1.23
N ARG A 148 -4.86 6.34 1.10
CA ARG A 148 -5.67 6.87 2.20
C ARG A 148 -5.90 5.84 3.31
N ILE A 149 -6.24 4.59 2.99
CA ILE A 149 -6.41 3.50 3.97
C ILE A 149 -5.11 3.30 4.75
N VAL A 150 -3.97 3.21 4.04
CA VAL A 150 -2.64 3.07 4.67
C VAL A 150 -2.35 4.30 5.54
N GLY A 151 -2.62 5.52 5.05
CA GLY A 151 -2.39 6.74 5.82
C GLY A 151 -3.25 6.85 7.09
N ILE A 152 -4.48 6.31 7.07
CA ILE A 152 -5.32 6.21 8.29
C ILE A 152 -4.73 5.20 9.27
N HIS A 153 -4.29 4.03 8.77
CA HIS A 153 -3.62 3.02 9.59
C HIS A 153 -2.38 3.65 10.27
N GLU A 154 -1.47 4.22 9.50
CA GLU A 154 -0.25 4.85 10.02
C GLU A 154 -0.57 6.03 10.96
N GLY A 155 -1.47 6.92 10.56
CA GLY A 155 -1.88 8.04 11.42
C GLY A 155 -2.42 7.57 12.77
N THR A 156 -3.10 6.43 12.83
CA THR A 156 -3.65 5.89 14.08
C THR A 156 -2.56 5.54 15.10
N HIS A 157 -1.40 5.04 14.66
CA HIS A 157 -0.26 4.73 15.53
C HIS A 157 0.24 5.94 16.33
N CYS A 158 0.02 7.15 15.83
CA CYS A 158 0.44 8.38 16.49
C CYS A 158 -0.49 8.83 17.64
N ASN A 159 -1.68 8.24 17.76
CA ASN A 159 -2.60 8.55 18.85
C ASN A 159 -2.25 7.84 20.16
N ASP A 160 -1.59 6.68 20.06
CA ASP A 160 -1.15 5.94 21.24
C ASP A 160 0.08 6.60 21.89
N PRO A 161 0.21 6.50 23.23
CA PRO A 161 1.46 6.78 23.90
C PRO A 161 2.60 5.91 23.33
N LEU A 162 3.83 6.43 23.43
CA LEU A 162 5.02 5.65 23.13
C LEU A 162 5.04 4.40 24.03
N ILE A 163 5.26 3.23 23.41
CA ILE A 163 5.51 2.01 24.17
C ILE A 163 6.87 2.16 24.83
N ASP A 164 6.90 2.16 26.16
CA ASP A 164 8.13 1.94 26.91
C ASP A 164 8.34 0.43 27.09
N PRO A 165 9.31 -0.18 26.38
CA PRO A 165 9.60 -1.60 26.57
C PRO A 165 10.24 -1.87 27.94
N SER A 166 10.67 -0.84 28.68
CA SER A 166 11.26 -1.01 30.00
C SER A 166 10.23 -1.59 30.97
N GLY A 167 10.51 -2.77 31.51
CA GLY A 167 9.60 -3.48 32.42
C GLY A 167 8.53 -4.35 31.74
N MET A 168 8.50 -4.45 30.42
CA MET A 168 7.67 -5.43 29.71
C MET A 168 8.45 -6.71 29.42
N THR A 169 7.80 -7.87 29.57
CA THR A 169 8.30 -9.11 28.96
C THR A 169 8.16 -9.05 27.43
N ALA A 170 8.89 -9.90 26.70
CA ALA A 170 8.74 -10.00 25.25
C ALA A 170 7.28 -10.28 24.82
N ASP A 171 6.57 -11.13 25.55
CA ASP A 171 5.17 -11.46 25.28
C ASP A 171 4.21 -10.30 25.58
N GLN A 172 4.47 -9.51 26.64
CA GLN A 172 3.71 -8.29 26.92
C GLN A 172 3.92 -7.25 25.83
N LEU A 173 5.17 -7.06 25.39
CA LEU A 173 5.51 -6.15 24.30
C LEU A 173 4.81 -6.58 23.00
N THR A 174 4.91 -7.85 22.59
CA THR A 174 4.21 -8.33 21.38
C THR A 174 2.69 -8.21 21.48
N THR A 175 2.11 -8.47 22.66
CA THR A 175 0.66 -8.31 22.87
C THR A 175 0.24 -6.85 22.72
N GLU A 176 1.04 -5.92 23.24
CA GLU A 176 0.77 -4.48 23.13
C GLU A 176 0.95 -3.97 21.70
N VAL A 177 1.98 -4.43 20.96
CA VAL A 177 2.13 -4.09 19.55
C VAL A 177 0.93 -4.61 18.73
N LEU A 178 0.54 -5.88 18.88
CA LEU A 178 -0.64 -6.44 18.20
C LEU A 178 -1.93 -5.66 18.54
N ARG A 179 -2.07 -5.17 19.78
CA ARG A 179 -3.19 -4.30 20.17
C ARG A 179 -3.23 -3.01 19.36
N ARG A 180 -2.08 -2.35 19.19
CA ARG A 180 -1.97 -1.10 18.42
C ARG A 180 -2.22 -1.31 16.94
N GLU A 181 -1.62 -2.36 16.36
CA GLU A 181 -1.88 -2.77 14.97
C GLU A 181 -3.37 -3.04 14.73
N THR A 182 -4.03 -3.72 15.67
CA THR A 182 -5.48 -3.98 15.59
C THR A 182 -6.29 -2.69 15.57
N LEU A 183 -5.94 -1.70 16.42
CA LEU A 183 -6.64 -0.42 16.44
C LEU A 183 -6.43 0.37 15.14
N ALA A 184 -5.21 0.38 14.61
CA ALA A 184 -4.86 1.02 13.35
C ALA A 184 -5.61 0.39 12.16
N ASP A 185 -5.64 -0.95 12.08
CA ASP A 185 -6.40 -1.67 11.07
C ASP A 185 -7.91 -1.46 11.21
N GLN A 186 -8.45 -1.45 12.42
CA GLN A 186 -9.87 -1.17 12.63
C GLN A 186 -10.24 0.24 12.17
N ALA A 187 -9.41 1.25 12.46
CA ALA A 187 -9.65 2.62 12.02
C ALA A 187 -9.71 2.73 10.48
N ALA A 188 -8.79 2.04 9.79
CA ALA A 188 -8.73 1.99 8.34
C ALA A 188 -9.96 1.27 7.73
N VAL A 189 -10.31 0.10 8.27
CA VAL A 189 -11.49 -0.68 7.86
C VAL A 189 -12.79 0.08 8.09
N ASP A 190 -12.93 0.72 9.25
CA ASP A 190 -14.11 1.52 9.58
C ASP A 190 -14.27 2.71 8.66
N TRP A 191 -13.16 3.39 8.31
CA TRP A 191 -13.21 4.47 7.34
C TRP A 191 -13.65 3.97 5.96
N ALA A 192 -13.07 2.87 5.47
CA ALA A 192 -13.44 2.31 4.18
C ALA A 192 -14.93 1.95 4.13
N ARG A 193 -15.45 1.27 5.16
CA ARG A 193 -16.87 0.93 5.28
C ARG A 193 -17.78 2.14 5.31
N ARG A 194 -17.45 3.17 6.10
CA ARG A 194 -18.25 4.42 6.18
C ARG A 194 -18.30 5.19 4.86
N ASN A 195 -17.33 4.99 3.97
CA ASN A 195 -17.28 5.63 2.66
C ASN A 195 -17.80 4.73 1.52
N GLY A 196 -18.47 3.62 1.85
CA GLY A 196 -19.04 2.71 0.85
C GLY A 196 -18.00 1.84 0.12
N LEU A 197 -16.78 1.74 0.65
CA LEU A 197 -15.66 0.96 0.10
C LEU A 197 -15.57 -0.41 0.78
N GLY A 198 -16.70 -1.12 0.85
CA GLY A 198 -16.81 -2.38 1.61
C GLY A 198 -15.95 -3.51 1.05
N ASP A 199 -15.74 -3.53 -0.26
CA ASP A 199 -14.84 -4.45 -0.96
C ASP A 199 -13.37 -4.21 -0.58
N MET A 200 -12.91 -2.96 -0.60
CA MET A 200 -11.56 -2.58 -0.14
C MET A 200 -11.37 -2.91 1.34
N ALA A 201 -12.37 -2.63 2.18
CA ALA A 201 -12.34 -2.98 3.59
C ALA A 201 -12.16 -4.49 3.79
N GLN A 202 -12.92 -5.31 3.06
CA GLN A 202 -12.79 -6.77 3.13
C GLN A 202 -11.43 -7.24 2.59
N THR A 203 -10.96 -6.67 1.49
CA THR A 203 -9.63 -6.98 0.94
C THR A 203 -8.52 -6.65 1.95
N TRP A 204 -8.60 -5.53 2.69
CA TRP A 204 -7.63 -5.22 3.75
C TRP A 204 -7.59 -6.31 4.83
N VAL A 205 -8.75 -6.72 5.35
CA VAL A 205 -8.86 -7.81 6.33
C VAL A 205 -8.27 -9.11 5.79
N ASP A 206 -8.60 -9.44 4.54
CA ASP A 206 -8.12 -10.66 3.90
C ASP A 206 -6.60 -10.65 3.70
N MET A 207 -6.02 -9.53 3.29
CA MET A 207 -4.57 -9.40 3.11
C MET A 207 -3.81 -9.53 4.43
N ARG A 208 -4.34 -8.97 5.53
CA ARG A 208 -3.80 -9.20 6.88
C ARG A 208 -3.92 -10.67 7.31
N ALA A 209 -5.01 -11.34 6.97
CA ALA A 209 -5.19 -12.78 7.27
C ALA A 209 -4.20 -13.65 6.50
N LEU A 210 -3.90 -13.31 5.25
CA LEU A 210 -2.88 -13.98 4.45
C LEU A 210 -1.48 -13.71 5.00
N GLY A 211 -1.16 -12.46 5.34
CA GLY A 211 0.14 -12.08 5.93
C GLY A 211 0.43 -12.78 7.26
N ALA A 212 -0.60 -13.03 8.07
CA ALA A 212 -0.49 -13.72 9.36
C ALA A 212 0.08 -15.16 9.29
N ILE A 213 0.09 -15.77 8.10
CA ILE A 213 0.68 -17.12 7.93
C ILE A 213 2.21 -17.09 7.91
N ASP A 214 2.82 -15.92 7.74
CA ASP A 214 4.23 -15.75 7.95
C ASP A 214 4.49 -15.61 9.45
N ALA A 215 4.75 -16.74 10.11
CA ALA A 215 4.89 -16.86 11.56
C ALA A 215 5.98 -15.96 12.19
N THR A 216 6.78 -15.29 11.36
CA THR A 216 7.78 -14.30 11.79
C THR A 216 7.16 -12.99 12.27
N ASP A 217 5.87 -12.77 12.00
CA ASP A 217 5.22 -11.47 12.19
C ASP A 217 3.85 -11.56 12.87
N PRO A 218 3.82 -11.96 14.15
CA PRO A 218 2.56 -12.08 14.89
C PRO A 218 1.92 -10.73 15.23
N GLU A 219 2.64 -9.62 15.08
CA GLU A 219 2.13 -8.27 15.35
C GLU A 219 1.14 -7.79 14.30
N HIS A 220 1.28 -8.24 13.05
CA HIS A 220 0.35 -7.89 11.96
C HIS A 220 -0.80 -8.91 11.75
N ALA A 221 -0.95 -9.90 12.63
CA ALA A 221 -2.02 -10.90 12.57
C ALA A 221 -3.38 -10.38 13.10
N THR A 222 -3.74 -9.17 12.69
CA THR A 222 -4.89 -8.39 13.20
C THR A 222 -6.23 -8.85 12.66
N ALA A 223 -6.27 -9.57 11.53
CA ALA A 223 -7.52 -9.92 10.84
C ALA A 223 -8.54 -10.65 11.74
N ILE A 224 -8.08 -11.45 12.70
CA ILE A 224 -8.97 -12.16 13.63
C ILE A 224 -9.56 -11.25 14.72
N LEU A 225 -8.96 -10.08 14.92
CA LEU A 225 -9.29 -9.10 15.95
C LEU A 225 -10.16 -7.96 15.41
N ILE A 226 -10.18 -7.75 14.09
CA ILE A 226 -11.09 -6.79 13.45
C ILE A 226 -12.55 -7.17 13.76
N ASP A 227 -13.35 -6.17 14.09
CA ASP A 227 -14.75 -6.24 14.55
C ASP A 227 -14.96 -6.96 15.88
N ARG A 228 -13.91 -7.18 16.67
CA ARG A 228 -14.05 -7.74 18.01
C ARG A 228 -14.10 -6.67 19.09
N THR A 229 -15.00 -6.91 20.04
CA THR A 229 -14.98 -6.25 21.34
C THR A 229 -14.19 -7.11 22.31
N GLY A 230 -13.14 -6.56 22.91
CA GLY A 230 -12.38 -7.23 23.98
C GLY A 230 -10.89 -6.91 23.93
N PRO A 231 -10.15 -7.24 25.01
CA PRO A 231 -8.71 -7.03 25.05
C PRO A 231 -7.98 -8.03 24.15
N VAL A 232 -6.88 -7.56 23.54
CA VAL A 232 -5.88 -8.44 22.92
C VAL A 232 -5.12 -9.16 24.04
N THR A 233 -4.85 -10.44 23.85
CA THR A 233 -4.24 -11.32 24.87
C THR A 233 -3.10 -12.13 24.26
N LEU A 234 -2.28 -12.74 25.12
CA LEU A 234 -1.22 -13.65 24.69
C LEU A 234 -1.74 -14.85 23.87
N ASP A 235 -2.98 -15.30 24.09
CA ASP A 235 -3.58 -16.35 23.27
C ASP A 235 -3.77 -15.88 21.81
N HIS A 236 -4.05 -14.60 21.56
CA HIS A 236 -4.12 -14.10 20.18
C HIS A 236 -2.74 -14.15 19.51
N VAL A 237 -1.70 -13.71 20.21
CA VAL A 237 -0.30 -13.77 19.74
C VAL A 237 0.13 -15.22 19.48
N ASN A 238 -0.17 -16.13 20.41
CA ASN A 238 0.17 -17.55 20.25
C ASN A 238 -0.62 -18.20 19.10
N ALA A 239 -1.85 -17.77 18.84
CA ALA A 239 -2.62 -18.26 17.71
C ALA A 239 -1.98 -17.82 16.38
N ALA A 240 -1.53 -16.56 16.30
CA ALA A 240 -0.82 -16.05 15.14
C ALA A 240 0.51 -16.79 14.89
N ARG A 241 1.37 -16.89 15.92
CA ARG A 241 2.68 -17.58 15.83
C ARG A 241 2.54 -19.04 15.37
N ASN A 242 1.51 -19.75 15.84
CA ASN A 242 1.32 -21.17 15.56
C ASN A 242 0.41 -21.45 14.36
N LEU A 243 -0.15 -20.43 13.70
CA LEU A 243 -1.14 -20.61 12.64
C LEU A 243 -0.62 -21.48 11.49
N ARG A 244 0.58 -21.16 10.99
CA ARG A 244 1.21 -21.90 9.88
C ARG A 244 1.48 -23.35 10.25
N SER A 245 2.17 -23.59 11.36
CA SER A 245 2.58 -24.93 11.79
C SER A 245 1.37 -25.82 12.07
N GLU A 246 0.32 -25.29 12.70
CA GLU A 246 -0.92 -26.02 12.94
C GLU A 246 -1.63 -26.44 11.65
N MET A 247 -1.78 -25.51 10.68
CA MET A 247 -2.39 -25.85 9.40
C MET A 247 -1.55 -26.86 8.61
N VAL A 248 -0.23 -26.64 8.51
CA VAL A 248 0.70 -27.53 7.80
C VAL A 248 0.67 -28.93 8.40
N SER A 249 0.76 -29.06 9.73
CA SER A 249 0.78 -30.36 10.40
C SER A 249 -0.53 -31.14 10.23
N LYS A 250 -1.68 -30.45 10.32
CA LYS A 250 -2.99 -31.09 10.12
C LYS A 250 -3.24 -31.46 8.66
N VAL A 251 -2.84 -30.63 7.69
CA VAL A 251 -2.93 -30.96 6.26
C VAL A 251 -2.01 -32.12 5.91
N ALA A 252 -0.77 -32.14 6.43
CA ALA A 252 0.16 -33.26 6.27
C ALA A 252 -0.45 -34.58 6.76
N THR A 253 -1.08 -34.56 7.94
CA THR A 253 -1.78 -35.70 8.52
C THR A 253 -2.99 -36.13 7.69
N ASP A 254 -3.86 -35.20 7.27
CA ASP A 254 -5.03 -35.47 6.40
C ASP A 254 -4.61 -36.14 5.09
N ARG A 255 -3.46 -35.73 4.56
CA ARG A 255 -2.95 -36.18 3.26
C ARG A 255 -2.04 -37.40 3.31
N GLY A 256 -1.54 -37.77 4.48
CA GLY A 256 -0.46 -38.75 4.59
C GLY A 256 0.82 -38.33 3.87
N ILE A 257 1.15 -37.04 3.89
CA ILE A 257 2.38 -36.47 3.31
C ILE A 257 3.26 -35.87 4.41
N SER A 258 4.49 -35.48 4.08
CA SER A 258 5.36 -34.80 5.04
C SER A 258 4.90 -33.35 5.29
N GLU A 259 5.27 -32.77 6.45
CA GLU A 259 5.04 -31.35 6.72
C GLU A 259 5.75 -30.45 5.70
N ALA A 260 6.92 -30.87 5.20
CA ALA A 260 7.62 -30.17 4.12
C ALA A 260 6.78 -30.15 2.84
N ASP A 261 6.19 -31.26 2.43
CA ASP A 261 5.32 -31.33 1.24
C ASP A 261 4.02 -30.53 1.43
N ALA A 262 3.45 -30.54 2.63
CA ALA A 262 2.28 -29.72 2.96
C ALA A 262 2.63 -28.22 2.94
N ASN A 263 3.83 -27.83 3.41
CA ASN A 263 4.32 -26.46 3.34
C ASN A 263 4.60 -26.02 1.88
N THR A 264 5.17 -26.91 1.07
CA THR A 264 5.29 -26.70 -0.39
C THR A 264 3.91 -26.55 -1.03
N MET A 265 2.92 -27.37 -0.64
CA MET A 265 1.55 -27.24 -1.14
C MET A 265 0.92 -25.90 -0.75
N LEU A 266 1.11 -25.43 0.49
CA LEU A 266 0.64 -24.11 0.92
C LEU A 266 1.17 -22.99 0.02
N ASN A 267 2.45 -23.05 -0.35
CA ASN A 267 3.07 -22.03 -1.18
C ASN A 267 2.76 -22.22 -2.67
N ASP A 268 2.83 -23.43 -3.21
CA ASP A 268 2.77 -23.66 -4.67
C ASP A 268 1.35 -23.93 -5.18
N ARG A 269 0.48 -24.44 -4.30
CA ARG A 269 -0.91 -24.84 -4.60
C ARG A 269 -1.85 -24.38 -3.49
N PRO A 270 -1.92 -23.07 -3.20
CA PRO A 270 -2.65 -22.54 -2.05
C PRO A 270 -4.14 -22.90 -2.07
N GLU A 271 -4.78 -22.98 -3.25
CA GLU A 271 -6.18 -23.41 -3.36
C GLU A 271 -6.38 -24.89 -3.00
N GLU A 272 -5.48 -25.78 -3.45
CA GLU A 272 -5.51 -27.20 -3.06
C GLU A 272 -5.33 -27.32 -1.54
N PHE A 273 -4.28 -26.68 -0.99
CA PHE A 273 -4.03 -26.64 0.45
C PHE A 273 -5.25 -26.15 1.23
N ASN A 274 -5.87 -25.04 0.78
CA ASN A 274 -7.06 -24.48 1.42
C ASN A 274 -8.26 -25.44 1.36
N GLY A 275 -8.40 -26.22 0.28
CA GLY A 275 -9.39 -27.29 0.19
C GLY A 275 -9.25 -28.35 1.30
N HIS A 276 -8.02 -28.69 1.70
CA HIS A 276 -7.75 -29.55 2.86
C HIS A 276 -8.11 -28.86 4.18
N VAL A 277 -7.67 -27.60 4.35
CA VAL A 277 -7.97 -26.79 5.54
C VAL A 277 -9.48 -26.71 5.80
N LYS A 278 -10.30 -26.46 4.78
CA LYS A 278 -11.76 -26.40 4.94
C LYS A 278 -12.39 -27.72 5.37
N ARG A 279 -11.92 -28.85 4.84
CA ARG A 279 -12.43 -30.16 5.28
C ARG A 279 -12.07 -30.43 6.75
N LEU A 280 -10.86 -30.05 7.15
CA LEU A 280 -10.40 -30.13 8.54
C LEU A 280 -11.18 -29.19 9.47
N LEU A 281 -11.53 -27.98 9.02
CA LEU A 281 -12.46 -27.09 9.73
C LEU A 281 -13.84 -27.74 9.89
N GLY A 282 -14.38 -28.32 8.81
CA GLY A 282 -15.70 -28.98 8.83
C GLY A 282 -15.77 -30.25 9.69
N SER A 283 -14.64 -30.94 9.91
CA SER A 283 -14.56 -32.11 10.80
C SER A 283 -14.27 -31.76 12.26
N GLY A 284 -14.05 -30.48 12.58
CA GLY A 284 -13.71 -30.04 13.93
C GLY A 284 -12.25 -30.30 14.33
N ALA A 285 -11.35 -30.55 13.37
CA ALA A 285 -9.94 -30.84 13.65
C ALA A 285 -9.20 -29.69 14.36
N PHE A 286 -9.76 -28.48 14.32
CA PHE A 286 -9.26 -27.29 14.99
C PHE A 286 -10.01 -26.94 16.29
N ASP A 287 -11.08 -27.67 16.65
CA ASP A 287 -11.91 -27.37 17.83
C ASP A 287 -11.25 -27.79 19.15
N GLY A 288 -10.36 -28.78 19.11
CA GLY A 288 -9.65 -29.31 20.28
C GLY A 288 -8.31 -28.63 20.61
N ASN A 289 -7.95 -27.56 19.88
CA ASN A 289 -6.69 -26.88 20.13
C ASN A 289 -6.73 -26.11 21.46
N ALA A 290 -5.61 -26.15 22.20
CA ALA A 290 -5.50 -25.49 23.51
C ALA A 290 -5.72 -23.97 23.45
N ASN A 291 -5.55 -23.38 22.26
CA ASN A 291 -5.76 -21.97 22.02
C ASN A 291 -7.14 -21.71 21.38
N PRO A 292 -8.05 -20.98 22.06
CA PRO A 292 -9.42 -20.75 21.59
C PRO A 292 -9.51 -19.86 20.33
N HIS A 293 -8.43 -19.17 19.95
CA HIS A 293 -8.41 -18.29 18.78
C HIS A 293 -7.92 -18.98 17.50
N MET A 294 -7.32 -20.18 17.62
CA MET A 294 -6.72 -20.88 16.48
C MET A 294 -7.74 -21.17 15.36
N LYS A 295 -8.90 -21.73 15.70
CA LYS A 295 -9.96 -22.02 14.71
C LYS A 295 -10.32 -20.77 13.90
N ARG A 296 -10.52 -19.64 14.59
CA ARG A 296 -10.91 -18.38 13.94
C ARG A 296 -9.81 -17.84 13.03
N SER A 297 -8.54 -17.98 13.41
CA SER A 297 -7.41 -17.64 12.53
C SER A 297 -7.40 -18.47 11.26
N VAL A 298 -7.67 -19.77 11.38
CA VAL A 298 -7.75 -20.69 10.25
C VAL A 298 -8.95 -20.37 9.36
N GLU A 299 -10.11 -20.03 9.93
CA GLU A 299 -11.30 -19.58 9.18
C GLU A 299 -11.03 -18.28 8.42
N ALA A 300 -10.37 -17.30 9.06
CA ALA A 300 -10.01 -16.03 8.43
C ALA A 300 -9.04 -16.25 7.25
N PHE A 301 -7.97 -17.01 7.46
CA PHE A 301 -7.03 -17.39 6.40
C PHE A 301 -7.73 -18.12 5.25
N SER A 302 -8.54 -19.13 5.57
CA SER A 302 -9.22 -19.96 4.57
C SER A 302 -10.17 -19.14 3.70
N GLY A 303 -10.94 -18.24 4.32
CA GLY A 303 -11.81 -17.31 3.61
C GLY A 303 -11.04 -16.29 2.78
N ALA A 304 -9.86 -15.84 3.24
CA ALA A 304 -9.02 -14.92 2.50
C ALA A 304 -8.44 -15.55 1.23
N VAL A 305 -7.96 -16.81 1.30
CA VAL A 305 -7.50 -17.56 0.12
C VAL A 305 -8.63 -17.64 -0.92
N ASP A 306 -9.85 -17.97 -0.51
CA ASP A 306 -10.99 -18.08 -1.42
C ASP A 306 -11.35 -16.78 -2.13
N ARG A 307 -11.16 -15.64 -1.47
CA ARG A 307 -11.55 -14.34 -1.99
C ARG A 307 -10.45 -13.67 -2.77
N GLN A 308 -9.19 -13.84 -2.36
CA GLN A 308 -8.08 -13.02 -2.82
C GLN A 308 -7.03 -13.78 -3.65
N ILE A 309 -6.99 -15.11 -3.60
CA ILE A 309 -5.96 -15.86 -4.33
C ILE A 309 -6.54 -16.44 -5.63
N THR A 310 -5.73 -16.40 -6.69
CA THR A 310 -5.96 -17.13 -7.95
C THR A 310 -4.88 -18.17 -8.16
N ASP A 311 -5.28 -19.41 -8.43
CA ASP A 311 -4.39 -20.41 -9.00
C ASP A 311 -4.16 -20.16 -10.50
N ARG A 312 -3.17 -19.30 -10.81
CA ARG A 312 -2.74 -19.04 -12.20
C ARG A 312 -1.79 -20.10 -12.76
N ARG A 313 -1.63 -21.25 -12.10
CA ARG A 313 -0.70 -22.29 -12.57
C ARG A 313 -1.10 -22.79 -13.96
N ILE A 314 -2.40 -22.97 -14.21
CA ILE A 314 -2.90 -23.40 -15.53
C ILE A 314 -2.58 -22.36 -16.60
N GLU A 315 -2.75 -21.07 -16.31
CA GLU A 315 -2.41 -19.99 -17.24
C GLU A 315 -0.91 -19.97 -17.54
N ARG A 316 -0.06 -20.12 -16.52
CA ARG A 316 1.41 -20.22 -16.71
C ARG A 316 1.83 -21.47 -17.46
N GLU A 317 1.23 -22.63 -17.16
CA GLU A 317 1.49 -23.88 -17.89
C GLU A 317 1.07 -23.74 -19.37
N LEU A 318 -0.01 -23.01 -19.65
CA LEU A 318 -0.47 -22.72 -21.02
C LEU A 318 0.42 -21.68 -21.73
N GLU A 319 0.93 -20.67 -21.02
CA GLU A 319 1.87 -19.68 -21.56
C GLU A 319 3.27 -20.25 -21.82
N GLN A 320 3.71 -21.19 -20.99
CA GLN A 320 5.01 -21.86 -21.11
C GLN A 320 5.00 -23.03 -22.09
N GLN A 321 3.83 -23.46 -22.58
CA GLN A 321 3.80 -24.38 -23.72
C GLN A 321 4.42 -23.65 -24.92
N PRO A 322 5.54 -24.14 -25.48
CA PRO A 322 6.12 -23.53 -26.66
C PRO A 322 5.03 -23.47 -27.72
N ARG A 323 4.82 -22.28 -28.30
CA ARG A 323 3.90 -22.10 -29.43
C ARG A 323 4.39 -22.99 -30.56
N LEU A 324 3.95 -24.24 -30.58
CA LEU A 324 4.37 -25.28 -31.53
C LEU A 324 3.85 -25.04 -32.95
N ASN A 325 3.25 -23.88 -33.23
CA ASN A 325 2.74 -23.49 -34.53
C ASN A 325 3.30 -22.13 -34.91
N GLY A 326 4.34 -22.13 -35.75
CA GLY A 326 4.90 -20.89 -36.32
C GLY A 326 5.77 -21.11 -37.56
N ASP A 327 6.73 -22.03 -37.53
CA ASP A 327 7.73 -22.15 -38.60
C ASP A 327 7.74 -23.51 -39.31
N GLN A 328 6.55 -24.07 -39.56
CA GLN A 328 6.39 -25.04 -40.65
C GLN A 328 5.65 -24.38 -41.81
N HIS A 329 6.33 -23.43 -42.48
CA HIS A 329 6.15 -23.26 -43.92
C HIS A 329 6.77 -24.48 -44.63
N GLY A 330 6.15 -25.64 -44.43
CA GLY A 330 6.33 -26.80 -45.27
C GLY A 330 5.72 -26.49 -46.63
N ALA A 331 6.51 -26.64 -47.68
CA ALA A 331 6.07 -26.52 -49.06
C ALA A 331 4.77 -27.30 -49.29
N LEU A 332 3.78 -26.63 -49.86
CA LEU A 332 2.54 -27.23 -50.33
C LEU A 332 2.87 -28.23 -51.44
N ASP A 333 2.87 -29.52 -51.12
CA ASP A 333 2.67 -30.58 -52.11
C ASP A 333 1.18 -30.84 -52.26
N GLY A 334 0.70 -30.65 -53.48
CA GLY A 334 -0.70 -30.67 -53.87
C GLY A 334 -1.27 -32.07 -53.97
N SER A 335 -1.65 -32.64 -52.83
CA SER A 335 -2.55 -33.80 -52.82
C SER A 335 -3.77 -33.54 -51.94
N THR A 336 -4.91 -33.37 -52.60
CA THR A 336 -6.25 -33.40 -52.00
C THR A 336 -6.59 -34.79 -51.46
N PRO A 337 -6.99 -34.93 -50.19
CA PRO A 337 -7.80 -36.04 -49.75
C PRO A 337 -9.27 -35.64 -49.78
N LYS A 338 -10.06 -36.50 -50.42
CA LYS A 338 -11.51 -36.57 -50.27
C LYS A 338 -11.86 -37.16 -48.90
N ASP A 339 -13.09 -36.86 -48.51
CA ASP A 339 -13.91 -37.50 -47.48
C ASP A 339 -13.93 -36.84 -46.10
N GLY A 340 -15.18 -36.57 -45.71
CA GLY A 340 -15.54 -35.70 -44.61
C GLY A 340 -15.61 -36.43 -43.28
N ALA A 341 -15.23 -35.70 -42.24
CA ALA A 341 -15.57 -35.99 -40.86
C ALA A 341 -16.27 -34.76 -40.29
N VAL A 342 -17.50 -34.96 -39.84
CA VAL A 342 -18.36 -33.97 -39.20
C VAL A 342 -17.77 -33.65 -37.83
N VAL A 343 -17.35 -32.40 -37.62
CA VAL A 343 -16.99 -31.89 -36.29
C VAL A 343 -18.28 -31.41 -35.62
N GLU A 344 -18.71 -32.15 -34.60
CA GLU A 344 -19.77 -31.74 -33.68
C GLU A 344 -19.33 -30.47 -32.93
N LYS A 345 -20.12 -29.40 -33.07
CA LYS A 345 -20.00 -28.18 -32.27
C LYS A 345 -20.51 -28.46 -30.87
N ALA A 346 -19.66 -28.28 -29.86
CA ALA A 346 -20.08 -28.21 -28.48
C ALA A 346 -20.93 -26.94 -28.26
N GLU A 347 -22.17 -27.12 -27.81
CA GLU A 347 -23.07 -26.04 -27.40
C GLU A 347 -22.68 -25.51 -26.01
N LEU A 348 -22.59 -24.18 -25.89
CA LEU A 348 -22.51 -23.46 -24.62
C LEU A 348 -23.88 -23.49 -23.93
N PRO A 349 -23.97 -23.74 -22.60
CA PRO A 349 -25.24 -23.66 -21.89
C PRO A 349 -25.70 -22.20 -21.77
N ARG A 350 -26.86 -21.90 -22.36
CA ARG A 350 -27.61 -20.65 -22.13
C ARG A 350 -28.35 -20.76 -20.80
N GLY A 351 -28.12 -19.81 -19.89
CA GLY A 351 -28.96 -19.69 -18.70
C GLY A 351 -28.42 -18.77 -17.61
N LEU A 352 -28.40 -17.46 -17.85
CA LEU A 352 -28.39 -16.47 -16.78
C LEU A 352 -29.55 -15.51 -16.99
N LYS A 353 -30.50 -15.53 -16.05
CA LYS A 353 -31.61 -14.57 -15.94
C LYS A 353 -31.07 -13.30 -15.31
N GLU A 354 -31.41 -12.15 -15.89
CA GLU A 354 -31.20 -10.84 -15.29
C GLU A 354 -31.97 -10.71 -13.97
N PRO A 355 -31.38 -10.15 -12.90
CA PRO A 355 -32.13 -9.74 -11.72
C PRO A 355 -32.84 -8.41 -11.97
N THR A 356 -34.16 -8.43 -11.77
CA THR A 356 -35.04 -7.27 -11.75
C THR A 356 -34.67 -6.29 -10.63
N SER A 357 -34.61 -5.00 -10.97
CA SER A 357 -34.38 -3.88 -10.05
C SER A 357 -35.50 -3.76 -9.01
N GLY A 358 -35.16 -3.96 -7.74
CA GLY A 358 -35.99 -3.56 -6.60
C GLY A 358 -35.46 -2.24 -6.01
N GLU A 359 -36.32 -1.22 -5.97
CA GLU A 359 -36.03 0.07 -5.33
C GLU A 359 -35.92 -0.08 -3.80
N ILE A 360 -34.84 0.44 -3.22
CA ILE A 360 -34.64 0.53 -1.76
C ILE A 360 -35.01 1.95 -1.31
N ASN A 361 -35.95 2.06 -0.38
CA ASN A 361 -36.44 3.30 0.20
C ASN A 361 -35.58 3.71 1.42
N PHE A 362 -34.93 4.86 1.36
CA PHE A 362 -33.94 5.35 2.34
C PHE A 362 -34.51 6.27 3.44
N SER A 363 -35.81 6.21 3.73
CA SER A 363 -36.47 7.15 4.65
C SER A 363 -36.42 6.80 6.15
N GLU A 364 -35.79 5.69 6.57
CA GLU A 364 -35.80 5.26 7.98
C GLU A 364 -34.47 5.45 8.76
N PHE A 365 -33.42 6.03 8.17
CA PHE A 365 -32.09 6.05 8.79
C PHE A 365 -31.68 7.29 9.61
N PHE A 366 -32.57 8.25 9.83
CA PHE A 366 -32.25 9.42 10.65
C PHE A 366 -33.30 9.62 11.74
N ASN A 367 -33.03 9.09 12.93
CA ASN A 367 -33.40 9.69 14.23
C ASN A 367 -32.78 8.90 15.39
N ALA A 368 -31.72 9.43 15.98
CA ALA A 368 -31.32 9.12 17.36
C ALA A 368 -30.68 10.35 18.00
N ASP A 369 -31.35 10.89 19.02
CA ASP A 369 -30.90 12.01 19.85
C ASP A 369 -29.69 11.65 20.73
N PRO A 370 -28.89 12.63 21.18
CA PRO A 370 -27.68 12.39 21.96
C PRO A 370 -27.95 12.09 23.45
N VAL A 371 -27.19 11.15 24.01
CA VAL A 371 -27.14 10.85 25.46
C VAL A 371 -26.03 11.67 26.14
N PRO A 372 -26.29 12.43 27.22
CA PRO A 372 -25.26 13.17 27.94
C PRO A 372 -24.77 12.47 29.23
N GLY A 373 -23.46 12.57 29.48
CA GLY A 373 -22.90 12.70 30.84
C GLY A 373 -22.04 11.55 31.38
N SER A 374 -20.75 11.82 31.58
CA SER A 374 -19.94 11.31 32.71
C SER A 374 -18.71 12.22 32.92
N PRO A 375 -18.39 12.64 34.16
CA PRO A 375 -17.25 13.52 34.45
C PRO A 375 -15.92 12.73 34.52
N PRO A 376 -14.76 13.38 34.29
CA PRO A 376 -13.46 12.71 34.29
C PRO A 376 -12.97 12.39 35.71
N PRO A 377 -12.14 11.35 35.90
CA PRO A 377 -11.55 11.03 37.18
C PRO A 377 -10.38 11.96 37.51
N VAL A 378 -10.36 12.43 38.75
CA VAL A 378 -9.28 13.23 39.36
C VAL A 378 -8.18 12.27 39.81
N MET A 379 -6.99 12.34 39.20
CA MET A 379 -5.78 11.71 39.75
C MET A 379 -5.01 12.72 40.61
N LYS A 380 -4.72 12.34 41.85
CA LYS A 380 -3.82 13.05 42.76
C LYS A 380 -2.39 12.62 42.46
N ALA A 381 -1.50 13.59 42.26
CA ALA A 381 -0.07 13.37 42.13
C ALA A 381 0.56 13.24 43.52
N GLU A 382 1.25 12.12 43.79
CA GLU A 382 2.26 12.04 44.84
C GLU A 382 3.64 12.27 44.23
N LYS A 383 4.38 13.19 44.85
CA LYS A 383 5.77 13.55 44.55
C LYS A 383 6.67 12.59 45.31
N ASP A 384 7.56 11.88 44.63
CA ASP A 384 8.77 11.36 45.25
C ASP A 384 9.99 11.67 44.37
N ASP A 385 10.80 12.59 44.87
CA ASP A 385 12.10 13.00 44.33
C ASP A 385 13.16 11.95 44.68
N LYS A 386 13.67 11.20 43.69
CA LYS A 386 14.99 10.57 43.79
C LYS A 386 15.76 10.69 42.48
N ALA A 387 16.92 11.34 42.59
CA ALA A 387 17.89 11.54 41.52
C ALA A 387 18.43 10.19 41.00
N PHE A 388 18.40 10.03 39.67
CA PHE A 388 18.95 8.89 38.95
C PHE A 388 20.39 9.18 38.49
N VAL A 389 21.31 8.27 38.80
CA VAL A 389 22.69 8.24 38.28
C VAL A 389 22.78 7.04 37.32
N PRO A 390 23.15 7.20 36.05
CA PRO A 390 23.22 6.08 35.12
C PRO A 390 24.49 5.23 35.35
N ASN A 391 24.30 3.92 35.49
CA ASN A 391 25.36 2.92 35.51
C ASN A 391 25.56 2.33 34.10
N PRO A 392 26.76 2.38 33.50
CA PRO A 392 27.00 1.87 32.15
C PRO A 392 27.57 0.45 32.19
N ALA A 393 26.72 -0.57 32.24
CA ALA A 393 27.13 -1.95 31.94
C ALA A 393 25.91 -2.89 31.81
N THR A 394 25.50 -3.18 30.57
CA THR A 394 25.07 -4.51 30.10
C THR A 394 24.78 -4.41 28.60
N ARG A 395 25.86 -4.53 27.81
CA ARG A 395 25.81 -4.93 26.40
C ARG A 395 26.04 -6.43 26.40
N GLU A 396 25.03 -7.24 26.08
CA GLU A 396 25.15 -8.59 25.48
C GLU A 396 23.78 -9.29 25.50
N SER A 397 23.01 -9.10 24.42
CA SER A 397 22.08 -10.10 23.88
C SER A 397 21.66 -9.60 22.50
N GLY A 398 22.48 -9.91 21.49
CA GLY A 398 22.18 -9.62 20.11
C GLY A 398 20.99 -10.45 19.64
N MET A 399 19.87 -9.80 19.32
CA MET A 399 18.95 -10.33 18.32
C MET A 399 19.71 -10.32 16.99
N GLN A 400 19.98 -11.50 16.45
CA GLN A 400 20.34 -11.62 15.04
C GLN A 400 19.12 -11.17 14.23
N MET A 401 19.22 -9.97 13.64
CA MET A 401 18.36 -9.61 12.53
C MET A 401 18.69 -10.57 11.39
N ALA A 402 17.70 -11.32 10.93
CA ALA A 402 17.81 -12.06 9.69
C ALA A 402 18.10 -11.04 8.58
N SER A 403 19.25 -11.16 7.91
CA SER A 403 19.50 -10.39 6.70
C SER A 403 18.48 -10.83 5.66
N TYR A 404 17.73 -9.88 5.12
CA TYR A 404 16.87 -10.06 3.96
C TYR A 404 17.76 -10.15 2.70
N ASP A 405 18.51 -11.23 2.55
CA ASP A 405 19.22 -11.56 1.32
C ASP A 405 18.29 -12.40 0.44
N GLY A 406 17.48 -11.75 -0.40
CA GLY A 406 16.54 -12.46 -1.27
C GLY A 406 15.87 -11.70 -2.41
N TYR A 407 16.13 -10.41 -2.57
CA TYR A 407 15.73 -9.69 -3.79
C TYR A 407 16.99 -9.32 -4.56
N ASP A 408 17.32 -10.13 -5.58
CA ASP A 408 18.15 -9.66 -6.67
C ASP A 408 17.45 -8.44 -7.26
N ALA A 409 18.00 -7.26 -6.98
CA ALA A 409 17.54 -6.01 -7.57
C ALA A 409 17.66 -6.14 -9.09
N ILE A 410 16.54 -6.36 -9.76
CA ILE A 410 16.44 -6.10 -11.19
C ILE A 410 16.66 -4.60 -11.34
N VAL A 411 17.91 -4.22 -11.65
CA VAL A 411 18.26 -2.85 -12.04
C VAL A 411 17.59 -2.61 -13.38
N MET A 412 16.34 -2.16 -13.36
CA MET A 412 15.71 -1.52 -14.51
C MET A 412 16.51 -0.23 -14.78
N PRO A 413 17.15 -0.05 -15.94
CA PRO A 413 17.78 1.22 -16.25
C PRO A 413 16.72 2.32 -16.25
N SER A 414 16.83 3.28 -15.33
CA SER A 414 15.95 4.44 -15.28
C SER A 414 16.24 5.33 -16.49
N ALA A 415 15.48 5.14 -17.57
CA ALA A 415 15.57 5.95 -18.79
C ALA A 415 14.47 7.02 -18.89
N TYR A 416 13.69 7.25 -17.83
CA TYR A 416 12.69 8.32 -17.82
C TYR A 416 13.28 9.57 -17.15
N ALA A 417 13.94 10.39 -17.96
CA ALA A 417 14.25 11.77 -17.59
C ALA A 417 12.93 12.53 -17.37
N ASP A 418 12.91 13.45 -16.40
CA ASP A 418 11.79 14.36 -16.18
C ASP A 418 11.41 15.04 -17.50
N MET A 419 10.19 14.78 -17.97
CA MET A 419 9.69 15.32 -19.23
C MET A 419 9.21 16.75 -19.03
N ASP A 420 9.96 17.73 -19.56
CA ASP A 420 9.48 19.10 -19.65
C ASP A 420 8.49 19.22 -20.83
N VAL A 421 7.19 19.07 -20.54
CA VAL A 421 6.10 19.22 -21.51
C VAL A 421 6.09 20.59 -22.21
N SER A 422 6.74 21.62 -21.66
CA SER A 422 6.85 22.93 -22.32
C SER A 422 7.77 22.92 -23.54
N THR A 423 8.64 21.91 -23.66
CA THR A 423 9.55 21.72 -24.79
C THR A 423 8.89 21.00 -25.98
N VAL A 424 7.71 20.42 -25.79
CA VAL A 424 6.93 19.80 -26.85
C VAL A 424 6.19 20.89 -27.63
N ASN A 425 6.25 20.86 -28.97
CA ASN A 425 5.54 21.81 -29.80
C ASN A 425 4.02 21.66 -29.61
N GLY A 426 3.35 22.70 -29.10
CA GLY A 426 1.95 22.63 -28.65
C GLY A 426 1.75 21.94 -27.29
N GLY A 427 2.81 21.76 -26.49
CA GLY A 427 2.81 21.03 -25.22
C GLY A 427 2.13 21.72 -24.05
N ALA A 428 1.62 22.94 -24.24
CA ALA A 428 0.72 23.56 -23.28
C ALA A 428 -0.60 22.76 -23.23
N PRO A 429 -1.01 22.24 -22.07
CA PRO A 429 -2.27 21.52 -21.95
C PRO A 429 -3.45 22.42 -22.32
N VAL A 430 -4.25 22.01 -23.31
CA VAL A 430 -5.48 22.71 -23.68
C VAL A 430 -6.66 21.93 -23.11
N VAL A 431 -7.42 22.57 -22.24
CA VAL A 431 -8.66 22.01 -21.69
C VAL A 431 -9.84 22.57 -22.48
N ALA A 432 -10.50 21.71 -23.24
CA ALA A 432 -11.77 22.01 -23.87
C ALA A 432 -12.91 21.54 -22.97
N LEU A 433 -13.85 22.44 -22.69
CA LEU A 433 -15.10 22.15 -22.01
C LEU A 433 -16.17 22.02 -23.09
N ASN A 434 -16.58 20.80 -23.40
CA ASN A 434 -17.60 20.57 -24.42
C ASN A 434 -19.01 20.62 -23.78
N ASP A 435 -20.00 21.03 -24.57
CA ASP A 435 -21.43 21.02 -24.20
C ASP A 435 -21.92 19.58 -23.96
N GLY A 436 -21.73 19.09 -22.73
CA GLY A 436 -22.08 17.72 -22.33
C GLY A 436 -21.42 17.25 -21.03
N ASP A 437 -21.03 18.17 -20.15
CA ASP A 437 -20.37 17.88 -18.85
C ASP A 437 -19.08 17.07 -18.93
N LYS A 438 -18.40 17.05 -20.07
CA LYS A 438 -17.12 16.35 -20.25
C LYS A 438 -16.02 17.35 -20.60
N ALA A 439 -15.04 17.47 -19.71
CA ALA A 439 -13.77 18.11 -20.02
C ALA A 439 -12.90 17.14 -20.83
N SER A 440 -12.24 17.65 -21.87
CA SER A 440 -11.19 16.92 -22.59
C SER A 440 -9.90 17.73 -22.53
N MET A 441 -8.78 17.08 -22.23
CA MET A 441 -7.46 17.69 -22.24
C MET A 441 -6.66 17.17 -23.43
N THR A 442 -6.02 18.09 -24.17
CA THR A 442 -5.04 17.75 -25.20
C THR A 442 -3.67 18.33 -24.87
N ILE A 443 -2.61 17.63 -25.27
CA ILE A 443 -1.21 18.05 -25.12
C ILE A 443 -0.53 17.79 -26.47
N GLY A 444 0.04 18.81 -27.11
CA GLY A 444 0.60 18.67 -28.46
C GLY A 444 -0.43 18.27 -29.52
N GLY A 445 -1.71 18.65 -29.33
CA GLY A 445 -2.79 18.36 -30.28
C GLY A 445 -3.41 16.95 -30.21
N VAL A 446 -2.92 16.07 -29.33
CA VAL A 446 -3.52 14.73 -29.06
C VAL A 446 -4.14 14.67 -27.67
N SER A 447 -5.00 13.69 -27.38
CA SER A 447 -5.56 13.53 -26.02
C SER A 447 -4.44 13.31 -24.99
N ALA A 448 -4.61 13.82 -23.78
CA ALA A 448 -3.62 13.64 -22.70
C ALA A 448 -3.31 12.16 -22.44
N SER A 449 -4.31 11.28 -22.53
CA SER A 449 -4.11 9.82 -22.43
C SER A 449 -3.22 9.26 -23.53
N ALA A 450 -3.44 9.64 -24.79
CA ALA A 450 -2.59 9.24 -25.91
C ALA A 450 -1.19 9.83 -25.79
N PHE A 451 -1.07 11.06 -25.29
CA PHE A 451 0.21 11.72 -25.03
C PHE A 451 1.04 10.95 -24.01
N PHE A 452 0.46 10.54 -22.87
CA PHE A 452 1.21 9.80 -21.84
C PHE A 452 1.50 8.36 -22.28
N ALA A 453 0.56 7.72 -22.98
CA ALA A 453 0.79 6.40 -23.58
C ALA A 453 1.94 6.42 -24.59
N SER A 454 2.05 7.46 -25.43
CA SER A 454 3.15 7.61 -26.38
C SER A 454 4.52 7.84 -25.75
N HIS A 455 4.58 8.12 -24.45
CA HIS A 455 5.85 8.33 -23.75
C HIS A 455 6.20 7.17 -22.81
N ALA A 456 5.21 6.39 -22.38
CA ALA A 456 5.42 5.15 -21.66
C ALA A 456 5.85 4.00 -22.59
N ASP A 457 5.44 4.03 -23.86
CA ASP A 457 5.65 2.96 -24.86
C ASP A 457 6.49 3.43 -26.06
N ASN A 458 7.55 2.67 -26.39
CA ASN A 458 8.49 3.00 -27.46
C ASN A 458 7.89 2.98 -28.88
N ASP A 459 6.93 2.09 -29.14
CA ASP A 459 6.31 1.97 -30.47
C ASP A 459 5.34 3.14 -30.70
N LEU A 460 4.58 3.52 -29.66
CA LEU A 460 3.73 4.70 -29.70
C LEU A 460 4.54 6.00 -29.77
N ALA A 461 5.70 6.06 -29.12
CA ALA A 461 6.64 7.17 -29.25
C ALA A 461 7.11 7.36 -30.70
N GLN A 462 7.46 6.27 -31.39
CA GLN A 462 7.87 6.32 -32.79
C GLN A 462 6.72 6.74 -33.72
N GLN A 463 5.49 6.26 -33.47
CA GLN A 463 4.31 6.69 -34.22
C GLN A 463 4.05 8.19 -34.08
N ARG A 464 4.24 8.74 -32.88
CA ARG A 464 4.14 10.18 -32.65
C ARG A 464 5.20 10.98 -33.41
N VAL A 465 6.47 10.56 -33.35
CA VAL A 465 7.55 11.21 -34.10
C VAL A 465 7.25 11.19 -35.61
N ALA A 466 6.63 10.13 -36.12
CA ALA A 466 6.17 10.07 -37.51
C ALA A 466 5.03 11.08 -37.78
N LEU A 467 4.02 11.16 -36.92
CA LEU A 467 2.93 12.15 -37.04
C LEU A 467 3.44 13.60 -36.99
N GLU A 468 4.40 13.90 -36.12
CA GLU A 468 5.02 15.22 -36.04
C GLU A 468 5.77 15.57 -37.34
N ARG A 469 6.48 14.60 -37.94
CA ARG A 469 7.13 14.76 -39.25
C ARG A 469 6.14 14.95 -40.40
N GLU A 470 5.02 14.24 -40.38
CA GLU A 470 3.98 14.31 -41.41
C GLU A 470 3.14 15.59 -41.31
N SER A 471 2.94 16.10 -40.08
CA SER A 471 2.14 17.32 -39.83
C SER A 471 2.80 18.61 -40.33
N GLY A 472 4.08 18.59 -40.70
CA GLY A 472 4.73 19.69 -41.42
C GLY A 472 4.78 21.04 -40.68
N VAL A 473 4.60 21.08 -39.37
CA VAL A 473 4.63 22.33 -38.57
C VAL A 473 6.09 22.76 -38.30
N GLY A 474 6.80 23.06 -39.37
CA GLY A 474 8.03 23.85 -39.37
C GLY A 474 7.72 25.24 -39.93
N LEU A 475 7.46 26.22 -39.06
CA LEU A 475 7.35 27.64 -39.42
C LEU A 475 8.75 28.23 -39.64
N GLU A 476 9.40 27.84 -40.74
CA GLU A 476 10.46 28.62 -41.37
C GLU A 476 10.22 28.65 -42.88
N ARG A 477 9.32 29.54 -43.30
CA ARG A 477 9.29 30.24 -44.59
C ARG A 477 7.95 30.97 -44.68
N ASP A 478 7.96 32.24 -44.30
CA ASP A 478 7.25 33.32 -45.03
C ASP A 478 7.53 34.65 -44.34
N PHE A 479 8.76 35.14 -44.53
CA PHE A 479 9.11 36.54 -44.34
C PHE A 479 9.78 37.08 -45.60
N GLN A 480 9.15 36.86 -46.78
CA GLN A 480 9.43 37.63 -47.98
C GLN A 480 8.15 37.82 -48.80
N ARG A 481 7.56 39.01 -48.67
CA ARG A 481 6.94 39.86 -49.71
C ARG A 481 5.65 40.50 -49.23
N SER A 482 5.77 41.75 -48.81
CA SER A 482 4.86 42.81 -49.25
C SER A 482 5.48 44.16 -48.88
N SER A 483 6.19 44.75 -49.83
CA SER A 483 6.52 46.18 -49.80
C SER A 483 5.23 46.98 -49.98
N PRO A 484 4.93 48.01 -49.15
CA PRO A 484 3.96 49.02 -49.51
C PRO A 484 4.65 50.11 -50.33
N SER A 485 4.10 50.35 -51.51
CA SER A 485 4.33 51.52 -52.35
C SER A 485 4.06 52.81 -51.58
N ALA A 486 5.00 53.75 -51.66
CA ALA A 486 4.77 55.14 -51.32
C ALA A 486 3.71 55.75 -52.26
N SER A 487 2.68 56.39 -51.70
CA SER A 487 1.96 57.43 -52.40
C SER A 487 1.55 58.53 -51.42
N SER A 488 1.95 59.73 -51.81
CA SER A 488 1.65 61.04 -51.30
C SER A 488 0.17 61.31 -51.08
N TYR A 489 -0.18 62.00 -49.99
CA TYR A 489 -1.11 63.13 -50.04
C TYR A 489 -0.79 64.10 -48.89
N GLY A 490 -0.60 65.37 -49.25
CA GLY A 490 -0.46 66.48 -48.33
C GLY A 490 -1.75 67.29 -48.17
N MET A 491 -1.61 68.35 -47.38
CA MET A 491 -2.55 69.39 -46.94
C MET A 491 -3.41 68.98 -45.73
N ALA A 492 -3.46 69.74 -44.63
CA ALA A 492 -3.13 71.15 -44.38
C ALA A 492 -2.29 71.36 -43.11
#